data_AF-A0A957Z7W2-F1
#
_entry.id   AF-A0A957Z7W2-F1
#
_cell.length_a   1.000
_cell.length_b   1.000
_cell.length_c   1.000
_cell.angle_alpha   90.00
_cell.angle_beta   90.00
_cell.angle_gamma   90.00
#
_symmetry.space_group_name_H-M   'P 1'
#
loop_
_entity.id
_entity.type
_entity.pdbx_description
1 polymer ?
#
loop_
_entity_poly.entity_id
_entity_poly.type
_entity_poly.pdbx_seq_one_letter_code
_entity_poly.pdbx_strand_id
1 'polypeptide(L)'
;MKVYRNLTQIKKRETRGRRFSLVGLGILFVGLLASFVPTWINPLDPIQPGVMGFLQQYWSWVSFAALFIGFICASIGSYFINRYARRRWPGSRFYERPDEVLERSMKGLDDKYSYFAMSLPVGYALAGANGITIFAVRSDKGRVT
;
A
#
# COMPACT_ATOMS: atom_id res chain seq x y z
N MET A 1 7.26 -4.31 30.50
CA MET A 1 6.09 -4.43 29.61
C MET A 1 6.41 -5.46 28.53
N LYS A 2 5.57 -6.49 28.41
CA LYS A 2 5.72 -7.52 27.37
C LYS A 2 5.20 -6.99 26.03
N VAL A 3 5.92 -7.25 24.94
CA VAL A 3 5.56 -6.78 23.60
C VAL A 3 5.31 -7.97 22.68
N TYR A 4 4.11 -8.06 22.14
CA TYR A 4 3.70 -9.07 21.18
C TYR A 4 3.43 -8.41 19.83
N ARG A 5 4.25 -8.72 18.83
CA ARG A 5 4.12 -8.14 17.48
C ARG A 5 4.15 -9.21 16.41
N ASN A 6 3.18 -9.16 15.49
CA ASN A 6 3.15 -10.08 14.36
C ASN A 6 3.92 -9.53 13.15
N LEU A 7 5.25 -9.54 13.23
CA LEU A 7 6.13 -9.04 12.17
C LEU A 7 5.92 -9.74 10.82
N THR A 8 5.63 -11.04 10.84
CA THR A 8 5.41 -11.83 9.63
C THR A 8 4.18 -11.37 8.87
N GLN A 9 3.06 -11.14 9.57
CA GLN A 9 1.84 -10.64 8.94
C GLN A 9 2.00 -9.21 8.43
N ILE A 10 2.69 -8.34 9.18
CA ILE A 10 2.98 -6.96 8.77
C ILE A 10 3.78 -6.97 7.47
N LYS A 11 4.89 -7.73 7.42
CA LYS A 11 5.76 -7.84 6.24
C LYS A 11 5.01 -8.40 5.03
N LYS A 12 4.15 -9.41 5.22
CA LYS A 12 3.34 -9.99 4.14
C LYS A 12 2.34 -8.99 3.57
N ARG A 13 1.69 -8.16 4.41
CA ARG A 13 0.77 -7.10 3.98
C ARG A 13 1.49 -5.95 3.28
N GLU A 14 2.66 -5.56 3.80
CA GLU A 14 3.56 -4.59 3.16
C GLU A 14 3.97 -5.04 1.75
N THR A 15 4.47 -6.28 1.60
CA THR A 15 4.91 -6.79 0.29
C THR A 15 3.76 -6.85 -0.71
N ARG A 16 2.56 -7.25 -0.28
CA ARG A 16 1.37 -7.23 -1.15
C ARG A 16 1.03 -5.81 -1.60
N GLY A 17 1.03 -4.84 -0.68
CA GLY A 17 0.78 -3.43 -1.02
C GLY A 17 1.77 -2.88 -2.04
N ARG A 18 3.08 -3.15 -1.85
CA ARG A 18 4.12 -2.77 -2.81
C ARG A 18 3.91 -3.39 -4.19
N ARG A 19 3.57 -4.69 -4.25
CA ARG A 19 3.27 -5.38 -5.50
C ARG A 19 2.04 -4.80 -6.21
N PHE A 20 0.94 -4.57 -5.48
CA PHE A 20 -0.27 -3.95 -6.06
C PHE A 20 0.03 -2.54 -6.58
N SER A 21 0.78 -1.73 -5.84
CA SER A 21 1.15 -0.40 -6.32
C SER A 21 2.01 -0.45 -7.59
N LEU A 22 2.97 -1.38 -7.67
CA LEU A 22 3.85 -1.53 -8.83
C LEU A 22 3.11 -2.11 -10.05
N VAL A 23 2.22 -3.06 -9.83
CA VAL A 23 1.33 -3.61 -10.87
C VAL A 23 0.38 -2.53 -11.37
N GLY A 24 -0.25 -1.76 -10.48
CA GLY A 24 -1.11 -0.64 -10.85
C GLY A 24 -0.37 0.39 -11.70
N LEU A 25 0.84 0.76 -11.31
CA LEU A 25 1.71 1.64 -12.10
C LEU A 25 2.03 1.05 -13.47
N GLY A 26 2.37 -0.25 -13.54
CA GLY A 26 2.64 -0.93 -14.81
C GLY A 26 1.43 -0.95 -15.74
N ILE A 27 0.23 -1.23 -15.22
CA ILE A 27 -1.01 -1.21 -16.01
C ILE A 27 -1.28 0.20 -16.54
N LEU A 28 -1.14 1.23 -15.70
CA LEU A 28 -1.30 2.62 -16.13
C LEU A 28 -0.29 3.00 -17.21
N PHE A 29 0.96 2.56 -17.08
CA PHE A 29 1.99 2.80 -18.08
C PHE A 29 1.68 2.12 -19.41
N VAL A 30 1.20 0.88 -19.40
CA VAL A 30 0.78 0.18 -20.63
C VAL A 30 -0.44 0.87 -21.26
N GLY A 31 -1.41 1.30 -20.46
CA GLY A 31 -2.54 2.10 -20.94
C GLY A 31 -2.11 3.42 -21.58
N LEU A 32 -1.11 4.10 -21.01
CA LEU A 32 -0.52 5.30 -21.58
C LEU A 32 0.13 5.03 -22.94
N LEU A 33 0.89 3.93 -23.07
CA LEU A 33 1.49 3.54 -24.35
C LEU A 33 0.44 3.19 -25.40
N ALA A 34 -0.65 2.50 -25.00
CA ALA A 34 -1.77 2.21 -25.88
C ALA A 34 -2.43 3.50 -26.39
N SER A 35 -2.49 4.56 -25.58
CA SER A 35 -3.02 5.86 -26.01
C SER A 35 -2.19 6.51 -27.11
N PHE A 36 -0.91 6.17 -27.26
CA PHE A 36 -0.07 6.68 -28.32
C PHE A 36 -0.16 5.86 -29.61
N VAL A 37 -0.82 4.70 -29.64
CA VAL A 37 -0.94 3.86 -30.86
C VAL A 37 -1.34 4.65 -32.13
N PRO A 38 -2.30 5.59 -32.09
CA PRO A 38 -2.68 6.37 -33.27
C PRO A 38 -1.57 7.25 -33.85
N THR A 39 -0.52 7.57 -33.08
CA THR A 39 0.63 8.36 -33.59
C THR A 39 1.59 7.50 -34.42
N TRP A 40 1.60 6.19 -34.20
CA TRP A 40 2.49 5.25 -34.90
C TRP A 40 1.75 4.47 -36.00
N ILE A 41 0.45 4.24 -35.83
CA ILE A 41 -0.41 3.50 -36.75
C ILE A 41 -1.60 4.39 -37.08
N ASN A 42 -1.71 4.85 -38.33
CA ASN A 42 -2.85 5.67 -38.71
C ASN A 42 -4.12 4.81 -38.66
N PRO A 43 -5.18 5.25 -37.96
CA PRO A 43 -6.42 4.48 -37.89
C PRO A 43 -7.17 4.38 -39.22
N LEU A 44 -6.78 5.17 -40.23
CA LEU A 44 -7.36 5.19 -41.58
C LEU A 44 -6.75 4.14 -42.52
N ASP A 45 -5.58 3.58 -42.16
CA ASP A 45 -4.94 2.53 -42.96
C ASP A 45 -5.69 1.19 -42.80
N PRO A 46 -5.68 0.31 -43.82
CA PRO A 46 -6.34 -0.99 -43.75
C PRO A 46 -5.83 -1.81 -42.56
N ILE A 47 -6.75 -2.50 -41.88
CA ILE A 47 -6.48 -3.22 -40.64
C ILE A 47 -5.38 -4.26 -40.87
N GLN A 48 -4.25 -4.08 -40.19
CA GLN A 48 -3.13 -5.01 -40.28
C GLN A 48 -3.45 -6.33 -39.55
N PRO A 49 -3.05 -7.50 -40.07
CA PRO A 49 -3.28 -8.77 -39.39
C PRO A 49 -2.43 -8.92 -38.11
N GLY A 50 -2.97 -9.60 -37.11
CA GLY A 50 -2.27 -9.93 -35.86
C GLY A 50 -2.47 -8.91 -34.73
N VAL A 51 -1.48 -8.82 -33.83
CA VAL A 51 -1.56 -7.99 -32.61
C VAL A 51 -1.70 -6.49 -32.94
N MET A 52 -1.12 -6.05 -34.06
CA MET A 52 -1.15 -4.64 -34.48
C MET A 52 -2.55 -4.19 -34.90
N GLY A 53 -3.32 -5.03 -35.61
CA GLY A 53 -4.72 -4.72 -35.96
C GLY A 53 -5.64 -4.67 -34.74
N PHE A 54 -5.42 -5.56 -33.77
CA PHE A 54 -6.16 -5.52 -32.51
C PHE A 54 -5.94 -4.20 -31.76
N LEU A 55 -4.67 -3.77 -31.63
CA LEU A 55 -4.34 -2.49 -31.00
C LEU A 55 -4.93 -1.31 -31.79
N GLN A 56 -4.86 -1.32 -33.13
CA GLN A 56 -5.43 -0.27 -33.98
C GLN A 56 -6.95 -0.11 -33.79
N GLN A 57 -7.67 -1.21 -33.59
CA GLN A 57 -9.12 -1.18 -33.39
C GLN A 57 -9.53 -0.83 -31.94
N TYR A 58 -8.79 -1.34 -30.95
CA TYR A 58 -9.21 -1.29 -29.54
C TYR A 58 -8.35 -0.41 -28.63
N TRP A 59 -7.37 0.34 -29.15
CA TRP A 59 -6.44 1.18 -28.36
C TRP A 59 -7.15 2.08 -27.33
N SER A 60 -8.24 2.73 -27.72
CA SER A 60 -9.01 3.63 -26.84
C SER A 60 -9.65 2.85 -25.68
N TRP A 61 -10.31 1.73 -25.97
CA TRP A 61 -10.90 0.86 -24.96
C TRP A 61 -9.86 0.27 -24.01
N VAL A 62 -8.72 -0.18 -24.53
CA VAL A 62 -7.61 -0.69 -23.73
C VAL A 62 -7.07 0.39 -22.80
N SER A 63 -6.93 1.63 -23.28
CA SER A 63 -6.45 2.77 -22.48
C SER A 63 -7.41 3.12 -21.35
N PHE A 64 -8.73 3.20 -21.64
CA PHE A 64 -9.74 3.47 -20.62
C PHE A 64 -9.87 2.35 -19.59
N ALA A 65 -9.84 1.09 -20.02
CA ALA A 65 -9.88 -0.05 -19.11
C ALA A 65 -8.62 -0.10 -18.22
N ALA A 66 -7.44 0.16 -18.79
CA ALA A 66 -6.19 0.22 -18.06
C ALA A 66 -6.19 1.36 -17.03
N LEU A 67 -6.76 2.52 -17.35
CA LEU A 67 -6.88 3.63 -16.40
C LEU A 67 -7.72 3.23 -15.19
N PHE A 68 -8.90 2.63 -15.42
CA PHE A 68 -9.79 2.20 -14.34
C PHE A 68 -9.15 1.11 -13.46
N ILE A 69 -8.64 0.04 -14.07
CA ILE A 69 -8.04 -1.08 -13.34
C ILE A 69 -6.76 -0.64 -12.62
N GLY A 70 -5.92 0.13 -13.31
CA GLY A 70 -4.68 0.69 -12.79
C GLY A 70 -4.93 1.59 -11.58
N PHE A 71 -5.95 2.45 -11.64
CA PHE A 71 -6.33 3.32 -10.53
C PHE A 71 -6.83 2.55 -9.30
N ILE A 72 -7.67 1.52 -9.49
CA ILE A 72 -8.12 0.66 -8.38
C ILE A 72 -6.93 -0.05 -7.73
N CYS A 73 -6.06 -0.64 -8.55
CA CYS A 73 -4.87 -1.36 -8.10
C CYS A 73 -3.91 -0.43 -7.33
N ALA A 74 -3.70 0.78 -7.84
CA ALA A 74 -2.91 1.82 -7.18
C ALA A 74 -3.54 2.30 -5.87
N SER A 75 -4.87 2.46 -5.82
CA SER A 75 -5.61 2.85 -4.62
C SER A 75 -5.47 1.80 -3.51
N ILE A 76 -5.66 0.52 -3.85
CA ILE A 76 -5.46 -0.61 -2.92
C ILE A 76 -4.01 -0.68 -2.48
N GLY A 77 -3.06 -0.59 -3.42
CA GLY A 77 -1.63 -0.59 -3.12
C GLY A 77 -1.24 0.53 -2.15
N SER A 78 -1.71 1.75 -2.41
CA SER A 78 -1.51 2.94 -1.58
C SER A 78 -2.07 2.74 -0.17
N TYR A 79 -3.28 2.17 -0.03
CA TYR A 79 -3.85 1.85 1.28
C TYR A 79 -2.94 0.91 2.09
N PHE A 80 -2.50 -0.20 1.50
CA PHE A 80 -1.62 -1.15 2.19
C PHE A 80 -0.25 -0.55 2.51
N ILE A 81 0.31 0.29 1.63
CA ILE A 81 1.60 0.96 1.86
C ILE A 81 1.48 1.95 3.02
N ASN A 82 0.46 2.81 3.02
CA ASN A 82 0.27 3.82 4.06
C ASN A 82 -0.03 3.19 5.43
N ARG A 83 -0.72 2.04 5.44
CA ARG A 83 -1.07 1.31 6.67
C ARG A 83 0.08 0.47 7.23
N TYR A 84 0.87 -0.22 6.39
CA TYR A 84 1.84 -1.23 6.84
C TYR A 84 3.30 -0.96 6.46
N ALA A 85 3.56 -0.10 5.47
CA ALA A 85 4.88 0.06 4.84
C ALA A 85 5.48 1.48 5.01
N ARG A 86 5.34 2.10 6.19
CA ARG A 86 5.87 3.47 6.42
C ARG A 86 7.40 3.59 6.38
N ARG A 87 8.13 2.49 6.58
CA ARG A 87 9.59 2.51 6.40
C ARG A 87 9.91 2.48 4.91
N ARG A 88 10.34 3.62 4.38
CA ARG A 88 10.76 3.77 2.97
C ARG A 88 11.86 2.77 2.60
N TRP A 89 12.82 2.53 3.50
CA TRP A 89 13.92 1.60 3.33
C TRP A 89 14.11 0.70 4.55
N PRO A 90 14.58 -0.56 4.38
CA PRO A 90 14.99 -1.40 5.51
C PRO A 90 16.08 -0.68 6.32
N GLY A 91 15.86 -0.51 7.63
CA GLY A 91 16.82 0.17 8.51
C GLY A 91 16.77 1.70 8.52
N SER A 92 15.90 2.34 7.73
CA SER A 92 15.70 3.80 7.79
C SER A 92 15.20 4.23 9.17
N ARG A 93 15.97 5.08 9.87
CA ARG A 93 15.61 5.67 11.18
C ARG A 93 14.74 6.93 11.07
N PHE A 94 14.63 7.52 9.87
CA PHE A 94 13.92 8.80 9.69
C PHE A 94 12.40 8.69 9.81
N TYR A 95 11.83 7.52 9.54
CA TYR A 95 10.39 7.28 9.55
C TYR A 95 10.09 6.04 10.40
N GLU A 96 9.75 6.30 11.67
CA GLU A 96 9.32 5.26 12.61
C GLU A 96 7.92 4.77 12.23
N ARG A 97 7.70 3.46 12.38
CA ARG A 97 6.38 2.88 12.17
C ARG A 97 5.50 3.15 13.39
N PRO A 98 4.17 3.17 13.26
CA PRO A 98 3.32 3.51 14.39
C PRO A 98 3.40 2.52 15.56
N ASP A 99 3.70 1.25 15.27
CA ASP A 99 4.00 0.25 16.30
C ASP A 99 5.22 0.63 17.13
N GLU A 100 6.27 1.14 16.48
CA GLU A 100 7.53 1.54 17.10
C GLU A 100 7.38 2.84 17.92
N VAL A 101 6.61 3.80 17.40
CA VAL A 101 6.32 5.06 18.12
C VAL A 101 5.53 4.76 19.39
N LEU A 102 4.47 3.95 19.31
CA LEU A 102 3.69 3.57 20.49
C LEU A 102 4.54 2.83 21.50
N GLU A 103 5.32 1.84 21.06
CA GLU A 103 6.23 1.07 21.93
C GLU A 103 7.21 2.00 22.66
N ARG A 104 7.80 2.96 21.94
CA ARG A 104 8.70 3.96 22.52
C ARG A 104 8.00 4.86 23.53
N SER A 105 6.79 5.33 23.25
CA SER A 105 6.00 6.17 24.16
C SER A 105 5.56 5.41 25.42
N MET A 106 5.45 4.10 25.35
CA MET A 106 5.07 3.22 26.47
C MET A 106 6.29 2.65 27.22
N LYS A 107 7.50 3.04 26.82
CA LYS A 107 8.72 2.66 27.53
C LYS A 107 8.71 3.28 28.94
N GLY A 108 8.90 2.43 29.95
CA GLY A 108 8.78 2.83 31.36
C GLY A 108 7.51 2.30 32.04
N LEU A 109 6.55 1.75 31.28
CA LEU A 109 5.48 0.96 31.86
C LEU A 109 6.01 -0.33 32.48
N ASP A 110 5.49 -0.65 33.67
CA ASP A 110 5.82 -1.84 34.45
C ASP A 110 5.55 -3.15 33.66
N ASP A 111 6.11 -4.27 34.10
CA ASP A 111 5.94 -5.57 33.42
C ASP A 111 4.55 -6.20 33.56
N LYS A 112 3.68 -5.56 34.34
CA LYS A 112 2.26 -5.87 34.45
C LYS A 112 1.46 -5.54 33.19
N TYR A 113 2.02 -4.69 32.31
CA TYR A 113 1.39 -4.32 31.05
C TYR A 113 1.89 -5.20 29.90
N SER A 114 0.99 -5.52 28.99
CA SER A 114 1.24 -6.28 27.76
C SER A 114 0.73 -5.52 26.55
N TYR A 115 1.62 -5.19 25.62
CA TYR A 115 1.30 -4.49 24.39
C TYR A 115 1.22 -5.45 23.21
N PHE A 116 0.14 -5.34 22.44
CA PHE A 116 -0.15 -6.15 21.28
C PHE A 116 -0.21 -5.28 20.02
N ALA A 117 0.76 -5.44 19.13
CA ALA A 117 0.87 -4.73 17.86
C ALA A 117 0.53 -5.66 16.69
N MET A 118 -0.67 -5.50 16.13
CA MET A 118 -1.20 -6.28 14.99
C MET A 118 -1.16 -7.80 15.19
N SER A 119 -1.13 -8.27 16.43
CA SER A 119 -1.16 -9.69 16.79
C SER A 119 -2.58 -10.18 17.11
N LEU A 120 -3.45 -9.28 17.54
CA LEU A 120 -4.88 -9.51 17.79
C LEU A 120 -5.70 -9.07 16.56
N PRO A 121 -7.01 -9.38 16.47
CA PRO A 121 -7.90 -8.82 15.44
C PRO A 121 -8.01 -7.29 15.51
N VAL A 122 -7.51 -6.69 16.61
CA VAL A 122 -7.38 -5.25 16.81
C VAL A 122 -5.99 -4.76 16.38
N GLY A 123 -5.92 -3.55 15.80
CA GLY A 123 -4.66 -2.99 15.30
C GLY A 123 -3.58 -2.83 16.38
N TYR A 124 -3.92 -2.17 17.49
CA TYR A 124 -3.02 -1.93 18.62
C TYR A 124 -3.82 -2.00 19.91
N ALA A 125 -3.38 -2.81 20.87
CA ALA A 125 -4.03 -2.94 22.16
C ALA A 125 -3.01 -3.01 23.29
N LEU A 126 -3.33 -2.39 24.42
CA LEU A 126 -2.59 -2.48 25.67
C LEU A 126 -3.48 -3.17 26.70
N ALA A 127 -3.02 -4.29 27.24
CA ALA A 127 -3.66 -4.99 28.34
C ALA A 127 -2.88 -4.73 29.63
N GLY A 128 -3.58 -4.50 30.73
CA GLY A 128 -2.98 -4.34 32.06
C GLY A 128 -4.02 -4.49 33.17
N ALA A 129 -3.64 -4.10 34.39
CA ALA A 129 -4.51 -4.21 35.57
C ALA A 129 -5.82 -3.41 35.45
N ASN A 130 -5.80 -2.29 34.70
CA ASN A 130 -6.97 -1.46 34.43
C ASN A 130 -7.83 -1.95 33.25
N GLY A 131 -7.56 -3.14 32.70
CA GLY A 131 -8.28 -3.71 31.56
C GLY A 131 -7.56 -3.57 30.22
N ILE A 132 -8.34 -3.55 29.12
CA ILE A 132 -7.84 -3.51 27.73
C ILE A 132 -8.13 -2.14 27.12
N THR A 133 -7.07 -1.44 26.72
CA THR A 133 -7.15 -0.16 25.99
C THR A 133 -6.80 -0.39 24.53
N ILE A 134 -7.61 0.14 23.62
CA ILE A 134 -7.42 0.01 22.17
C ILE A 134 -6.95 1.34 21.59
N PHE A 135 -5.88 1.33 20.80
CA PHE A 135 -5.38 2.52 20.13
C PHE A 135 -5.82 2.58 18.66
N ALA A 136 -6.54 3.65 18.32
CA ALA A 136 -6.84 4.02 16.94
C ALA A 136 -5.81 5.02 16.43
N VAL A 137 -4.75 4.54 15.78
CA VAL A 137 -3.73 5.44 15.22
C VAL A 137 -4.20 6.06 13.92
N ARG A 138 -4.14 7.39 13.85
CA ARG A 138 -4.34 8.17 12.64
C ARG A 138 -3.03 8.84 12.23
N SER A 139 -2.86 9.05 10.93
CA SER A 139 -1.75 9.87 10.45
C SER A 139 -2.09 11.34 10.66
N ASP A 140 -1.30 12.03 11.45
CA ASP A 140 -1.27 13.48 11.45
C ASP A 140 0.11 13.95 10.98
N LYS A 141 0.16 15.08 10.27
CA LYS A 141 1.41 15.77 9.92
C LYS A 141 1.88 16.68 11.04
N GLY A 142 0.99 17.01 11.98
CA GLY A 142 1.31 17.81 13.17
C GLY A 142 2.27 17.08 14.11
N ARG A 143 3.17 17.85 14.73
CA ARG A 143 3.94 17.40 15.89
C ARG A 143 3.17 17.86 17.13
N VAL A 144 2.69 16.92 17.93
CA VAL A 144 2.11 17.23 19.23
C VAL A 144 3.25 17.66 20.14
N THR A 145 3.30 18.95 20.48
CA THR A 145 4.24 19.55 21.43
C THR A 145 3.66 19.57 22.83
#